data_AF-A0A842MTC3-F1
#
_entry.id   AF-A0A842MTC3-F1
#
_cell.length_a   1.000
_cell.length_b   1.000
_cell.length_c   1.000
_cell.angle_alpha   90.00
_cell.angle_beta   90.00
_cell.angle_gamma   90.00
#
_symmetry.space_group_name_H-M   'P 1'
#
loop_
_entity.id
_entity.type
_entity.pdbx_description
1 polymer ?
#
loop_
_entity_poly.entity_id
_entity_poly.type
_entity_poly.pdbx_seq_one_letter_code
_entity_poly.pdbx_strand_id
1 'polypeptide(L)'
;SGICDPYQPLEMKYEVTRSCLEILLKRNWPVCIQTKSPLVLRDMALLQKSRNVEVTMTITTGNESIRRIFEPKAPPIKNRIDALRKLHSAGIKTCVMIAPILPGAELLIDQISGIADSVLIDRMNYHYADWVYRKHGLEYALKDEFFTQKKRELTKALEKAGIPCEAVF
;
A
#
# COMPACT_ATOMS: atom_id res chain seq x y z
N SER A 1 2.45 0.35 -12.68
CA SER A 1 3.21 1.62 -12.82
C SER A 1 2.84 2.52 -11.65
N GLY A 2 3.82 2.94 -10.85
CA GLY A 2 3.61 3.76 -9.64
C GLY A 2 3.63 5.27 -9.87
N ILE A 3 3.50 5.74 -11.11
CA ILE A 3 3.62 7.17 -11.44
C ILE A 3 2.45 7.97 -10.86
N CYS A 4 1.25 7.39 -10.81
CA CYS A 4 0.03 8.10 -10.49
C CYS A 4 -0.97 7.16 -9.80
N ASP A 5 -1.65 7.64 -8.74
CA ASP A 5 -2.69 6.86 -8.07
C ASP A 5 -3.97 6.83 -8.94
N PRO A 6 -4.51 5.64 -9.28
CA PRO A 6 -5.69 5.53 -10.13
C PRO A 6 -6.98 6.02 -9.44
N TYR A 7 -6.97 6.19 -8.12
CA TYR A 7 -8.12 6.59 -7.31
C TYR A 7 -7.90 7.96 -6.62
N GLN A 8 -7.32 8.90 -7.36
CA GLN A 8 -7.26 10.31 -6.97
C GLN A 8 -8.66 10.90 -6.76
N PRO A 9 -8.80 12.03 -6.05
CA PRO A 9 -10.10 12.67 -5.81
C PRO A 9 -10.92 12.92 -7.08
N LEU A 10 -10.27 13.24 -8.21
CA LEU A 10 -10.94 13.47 -9.49
C LEU A 10 -11.58 12.20 -10.08
N GLU A 11 -11.11 11.01 -9.70
CA GLU A 11 -11.69 9.73 -10.14
C GLU A 11 -13.15 9.55 -9.66
N MET A 12 -13.57 10.25 -8.59
CA MET A 12 -14.98 10.28 -8.17
C MET A 12 -15.91 10.88 -9.22
N LYS A 13 -15.39 11.77 -10.08
CA LYS A 13 -16.17 12.46 -11.11
C LYS A 13 -15.97 11.85 -12.48
N TYR A 14 -14.73 11.56 -12.85
CA TYR A 14 -14.40 11.19 -14.23
C TYR A 14 -14.43 9.69 -14.50
N GLU A 15 -14.35 8.86 -13.46
CA GLU A 15 -14.51 7.40 -13.55
C GLU A 15 -13.62 6.75 -14.63
N VAL A 16 -12.42 7.29 -14.84
CA VAL A 16 -11.50 6.84 -15.91
C VAL A 16 -10.97 5.46 -15.55
N THR A 17 -10.51 5.28 -14.31
CA THR A 17 -10.06 3.97 -13.82
C THR A 17 -11.19 2.96 -13.90
N ARG A 18 -12.39 3.34 -13.47
CA ARG A 18 -13.57 2.46 -13.56
C ARG A 18 -13.86 2.03 -15.00
N SER A 19 -13.88 2.98 -15.94
CA SER A 19 -14.15 2.69 -17.36
C SER A 19 -13.12 1.70 -17.94
N CYS A 20 -11.85 1.85 -17.56
CA CYS A 20 -10.80 0.89 -17.91
C CYS A 20 -11.08 -0.50 -17.29
N LEU A 21 -11.45 -0.55 -16.01
CA LEU A 21 -11.79 -1.80 -15.32
C LEU A 21 -12.96 -2.52 -15.99
N GLU A 22 -14.02 -1.81 -16.39
CA GLU A 22 -15.16 -2.41 -17.07
C GLU A 22 -14.76 -3.13 -18.36
N ILE A 23 -13.84 -2.55 -19.14
CA ILE A 23 -13.33 -3.15 -20.38
C ILE A 23 -12.43 -4.35 -20.08
N LEU A 24 -11.47 -4.18 -19.18
CA LEU A 24 -10.46 -5.21 -18.86
C LEU A 24 -11.10 -6.44 -18.22
N LEU A 25 -11.98 -6.23 -17.22
CA LEU A 25 -12.62 -7.31 -16.49
C LEU A 25 -13.68 -8.04 -17.33
N LYS A 26 -14.36 -7.35 -18.25
CA LYS A 26 -15.25 -8.00 -19.23
C LYS A 26 -14.52 -9.03 -20.09
N ARG A 27 -13.22 -8.84 -20.33
CA ARG A 27 -12.35 -9.76 -21.09
C ARG A 27 -11.55 -10.71 -20.20
N ASN A 28 -11.85 -10.76 -18.90
CA ASN A 28 -11.12 -11.53 -17.89
C ASN A 28 -9.59 -11.27 -17.89
N TRP A 29 -9.19 -10.04 -18.26
CA TRP A 29 -7.78 -9.66 -18.29
C TRP A 29 -7.24 -9.56 -16.85
N PRO A 30 -6.02 -10.02 -16.57
CA PRO A 30 -5.40 -9.85 -15.25
C PRO A 30 -5.18 -8.38 -14.91
N VAL A 31 -5.63 -7.95 -13.72
CA VAL A 31 -5.52 -6.55 -13.27
C VAL A 31 -4.89 -6.51 -11.89
N CYS A 32 -3.85 -5.69 -11.74
CA CYS A 32 -3.30 -5.29 -10.45
C CYS A 32 -3.57 -3.79 -10.25
N ILE A 33 -4.21 -3.44 -9.14
CA ILE A 33 -4.51 -2.06 -8.74
C ILE A 33 -3.59 -1.70 -7.59
N GLN A 34 -2.83 -0.61 -7.69
CA GLN A 34 -2.05 -0.07 -6.59
C GLN A 34 -2.60 1.29 -6.18
N THR A 35 -2.99 1.47 -4.92
CA THR A 35 -3.57 2.73 -4.45
C THR A 35 -3.35 2.98 -2.95
N LYS A 36 -3.46 4.25 -2.53
CA LYS A 36 -3.58 4.67 -1.11
C LYS A 36 -5.03 5.00 -0.74
N SER A 37 -5.95 4.93 -1.70
CA SER A 37 -7.28 5.50 -1.59
C SER A 37 -8.34 4.45 -1.25
N PRO A 38 -9.20 4.69 -0.24
CA PRO A 38 -10.35 3.83 0.02
C PRO A 38 -11.43 3.93 -1.08
N LEU A 39 -11.30 4.86 -2.04
CA LEU A 39 -12.24 5.01 -3.16
C LEU A 39 -12.31 3.75 -4.05
N VAL A 40 -11.29 2.88 -4.03
CA VAL A 40 -11.33 1.56 -4.68
C VAL A 40 -12.54 0.72 -4.27
N LEU A 41 -13.08 0.93 -3.07
CA LEU A 41 -14.28 0.25 -2.58
C LEU A 41 -15.54 0.58 -3.41
N ARG A 42 -15.59 1.72 -4.11
CA ARG A 42 -16.68 2.05 -5.05
C ARG A 42 -16.82 0.96 -6.12
N ASP A 43 -15.70 0.41 -6.57
CA ASP A 43 -15.65 -0.53 -7.69
C ASP A 43 -15.65 -1.99 -7.20
N MET A 44 -15.85 -2.25 -5.90
CA MET A 44 -15.82 -3.59 -5.31
C MET A 44 -16.70 -4.61 -6.06
N ALA A 45 -17.96 -4.25 -6.36
CA ALA A 45 -18.88 -5.12 -7.09
C ALA A 45 -18.43 -5.43 -8.53
N LEU A 46 -17.63 -4.55 -9.14
CA LEU A 46 -17.00 -4.78 -10.44
C LEU A 46 -15.79 -5.70 -10.30
N LEU A 47 -14.93 -5.46 -9.31
CA LEU A 47 -13.73 -6.26 -9.03
C LEU A 47 -14.08 -7.73 -8.71
N GLN A 48 -15.14 -7.97 -7.94
CA GLN A 48 -15.59 -9.32 -7.57
C GLN A 48 -16.04 -10.19 -8.77
N LYS A 49 -16.26 -9.60 -9.95
CA LYS A 49 -16.65 -10.35 -11.16
C LYS A 49 -15.49 -11.11 -11.81
N SER A 50 -14.25 -10.84 -11.40
CA SER A 50 -13.04 -11.48 -11.93
C SER A 50 -12.23 -12.13 -10.82
N ARG A 51 -11.64 -13.29 -11.12
CA ARG A 51 -10.71 -13.98 -10.23
C ARG A 51 -9.25 -13.54 -10.43
N ASN A 52 -8.99 -12.76 -11.49
CA ASN A 52 -7.64 -12.32 -11.88
C ASN A 52 -7.39 -10.87 -11.45
N VAL A 53 -7.90 -10.47 -10.28
CA VAL A 53 -7.76 -9.12 -9.74
C VAL A 53 -7.00 -9.18 -8.43
N GLU A 54 -5.98 -8.34 -8.33
CA GLU A 54 -5.26 -8.06 -7.09
C GLU A 54 -5.35 -6.57 -6.76
N VAL A 55 -5.62 -6.24 -5.50
CA VAL A 55 -5.56 -4.87 -5.00
C VAL A 55 -4.43 -4.74 -3.98
N THR A 56 -3.45 -3.92 -4.35
CA THR A 56 -2.31 -3.52 -3.54
C THR A 56 -2.59 -2.19 -2.84
N MET A 57 -2.78 -2.22 -1.52
CA MET A 57 -2.94 -1.02 -0.70
C MET A 57 -1.58 -0.54 -0.21
N THR A 58 -1.20 0.69 -0.54
CA THR A 58 0.07 1.27 -0.08
C THR A 58 -0.07 1.84 1.33
N ILE A 59 0.66 1.25 2.28
CA ILE A 59 0.70 1.66 3.68
C ILE A 59 2.16 1.66 4.15
N THR A 60 2.76 2.85 4.22
CA THR A 60 4.21 3.05 4.39
C THR A 60 4.69 2.97 5.84
N THR A 61 3.78 3.20 6.79
CA THR A 61 4.03 3.21 8.24
C THR A 61 2.73 2.92 8.98
N GLY A 62 2.83 2.35 10.18
CA GLY A 62 1.72 2.25 11.14
C GLY A 62 1.60 3.47 12.06
N ASN A 63 2.49 4.46 11.91
CA ASN A 63 2.49 5.68 12.70
C ASN A 63 1.84 6.85 11.94
N GLU A 64 0.68 7.28 12.41
CA GLU A 64 -0.11 8.34 11.77
C GLU A 64 0.60 9.71 11.75
N SER A 65 1.44 10.00 12.74
CA SER A 65 2.25 11.22 12.76
C SER A 65 3.31 11.20 11.66
N ILE A 66 3.94 10.05 11.41
CA ILE A 66 4.88 9.87 10.30
C ILE A 66 4.13 9.97 8.96
N ARG A 67 2.97 9.33 8.83
CA ARG A 67 2.13 9.47 7.63
C ARG A 67 1.79 10.93 7.34
N ARG A 68 1.47 11.75 8.35
CA ARG A 68 1.18 13.18 8.15
C ARG A 68 2.39 13.98 7.64
N ILE A 69 3.61 13.58 7.97
CA ILE A 69 4.84 14.21 7.49
C ILE A 69 5.05 13.91 6.00
N PHE A 70 4.98 12.62 5.62
CA PHE A 70 5.34 12.17 4.28
C PHE A 70 4.18 12.22 3.28
N GLU A 71 2.95 12.01 3.75
CA GLU A 71 1.75 11.87 2.95
C GLU A 71 0.57 12.67 3.53
N PRO A 72 0.71 14.00 3.73
CA PRO A 72 -0.29 14.81 4.45
C PRO A 72 -1.68 14.78 3.82
N LYS A 73 -1.75 14.69 2.49
CA LYS A 73 -3.00 14.68 1.71
C LYS A 73 -3.55 13.27 1.48
N ALA A 74 -2.80 12.22 1.82
CA ALA A 74 -3.26 10.86 1.65
C ALA A 74 -4.21 10.47 2.78
N PRO A 75 -5.12 9.49 2.55
CA PRO A 75 -6.05 9.03 3.58
C PRO A 75 -5.34 8.55 4.85
N PRO A 76 -5.98 8.69 6.02
CA PRO A 76 -5.52 8.10 7.29
C PRO A 76 -5.17 6.61 7.14
N ILE A 77 -4.15 6.14 7.88
CA ILE A 77 -3.74 4.73 7.86
C ILE A 77 -4.92 3.80 8.16
N LYS A 78 -5.75 4.16 9.15
CA LYS A 78 -6.95 3.42 9.53
C LYS A 78 -7.89 3.19 8.34
N ASN A 79 -8.13 4.21 7.53
CA ASN A 79 -9.04 4.10 6.38
C ASN A 79 -8.48 3.17 5.30
N ARG A 80 -7.14 3.11 5.15
CA ARG A 80 -6.48 2.18 4.22
C ARG A 80 -6.58 0.74 4.69
N ILE A 81 -6.36 0.50 5.99
CA ILE A 81 -6.52 -0.81 6.63
C ILE A 81 -7.97 -1.27 6.55
N ASP A 82 -8.94 -0.39 6.81
CA ASP A 82 -10.37 -0.72 6.72
C ASP A 82 -10.79 -1.06 5.29
N ALA A 83 -10.23 -0.37 4.28
CA ALA A 83 -10.45 -0.70 2.88
C ALA A 83 -9.83 -2.05 2.50
N LEU A 84 -8.59 -2.30 2.89
CA LEU A 84 -7.90 -3.58 2.71
C LEU A 84 -8.71 -4.73 3.30
N ARG A 85 -9.18 -4.59 4.56
CA ARG A 85 -10.02 -5.57 5.24
C ARG A 85 -11.30 -5.88 4.46
N LYS A 86 -12.00 -4.86 3.99
CA LYS A 86 -13.23 -5.03 3.19
C LYS A 86 -12.98 -5.74 1.87
N LEU A 87 -11.88 -5.42 1.18
CA LEU A 87 -11.48 -6.08 -0.07
C LEU A 87 -11.16 -7.56 0.17
N HIS A 88 -10.35 -7.85 1.17
CA HIS A 88 -9.99 -9.23 1.54
C HIS A 88 -11.23 -10.04 1.94
N SER A 89 -12.10 -9.49 2.80
CA SER A 89 -13.38 -10.14 3.17
C SER A 89 -14.33 -10.35 1.99
N ALA A 90 -14.20 -9.58 0.92
CA ALA A 90 -14.96 -9.74 -0.32
C ALA A 90 -14.39 -10.82 -1.26
N GLY A 91 -13.30 -11.49 -0.87
CA GLY A 91 -12.61 -12.52 -1.65
C GLY A 91 -11.70 -11.98 -2.75
N ILE A 92 -11.37 -10.69 -2.72
CA ILE A 92 -10.42 -10.07 -3.66
C ILE A 92 -9.01 -10.32 -3.11
N LYS A 93 -8.09 -10.75 -3.97
CA LYS A 93 -6.68 -10.92 -3.57
C LYS A 93 -6.09 -9.57 -3.17
N THR A 94 -5.47 -9.52 -2.01
CA THR A 94 -4.97 -8.30 -1.37
C THR A 94 -3.48 -8.34 -1.13
N CYS A 95 -2.81 -7.24 -1.45
CA CYS A 95 -1.39 -7.03 -1.16
C CYS A 95 -1.24 -5.74 -0.35
N VAL A 96 -0.27 -5.71 0.58
CA VAL A 96 0.15 -4.47 1.24
C VAL A 96 1.51 -4.07 0.71
N MET A 97 1.63 -2.82 0.26
CA MET A 97 2.92 -2.28 -0.13
C MET A 97 3.45 -1.32 0.94
N ILE A 98 4.52 -1.73 1.64
CA ILE A 98 5.29 -0.93 2.57
C ILE A 98 6.45 -0.29 1.79
N ALA A 99 6.12 0.71 0.99
CA ALA A 99 7.07 1.42 0.13
C ALA A 99 6.76 2.93 0.05
N PRO A 100 7.69 3.81 0.46
CA PRO A 100 8.95 3.47 1.13
C PRO A 100 8.73 2.94 2.55
N ILE A 101 9.68 2.17 3.08
CA ILE A 101 9.78 1.89 4.51
C ILE A 101 10.00 3.22 5.25
N LEU A 102 9.07 3.57 6.13
CA LEU A 102 9.17 4.73 7.02
C LEU A 102 9.25 4.29 8.49
N PRO A 103 9.69 5.17 9.41
CA PRO A 103 9.66 4.87 10.84
C PRO A 103 8.28 4.40 11.31
N GLY A 104 8.23 3.33 12.10
CA GLY A 104 6.98 2.73 12.58
C GLY A 104 6.30 1.76 11.59
N ALA A 105 6.98 1.34 10.51
CA ALA A 105 6.45 0.32 9.59
C ALA A 105 6.17 -1.03 10.28
N GLU A 106 6.94 -1.41 11.30
CA GLU A 106 6.73 -2.62 12.10
C GLU A 106 5.39 -2.65 12.84
N LEU A 107 4.78 -1.48 13.09
CA LEU A 107 3.48 -1.38 13.75
C LEU A 107 2.33 -1.88 12.86
N LEU A 108 2.58 -2.07 11.56
CA LEU A 108 1.57 -2.55 10.61
C LEU A 108 1.30 -4.05 10.73
N ILE A 109 2.26 -4.83 11.21
CA ILE A 109 2.22 -6.30 11.11
C ILE A 109 0.95 -6.86 11.75
N ASP A 110 0.65 -6.46 12.98
CA ASP A 110 -0.53 -6.91 13.71
C ASP A 110 -1.84 -6.44 13.04
N GLN A 111 -1.80 -5.28 12.38
CA GLN A 111 -2.99 -4.68 11.77
C GLN A 111 -3.36 -5.33 10.42
N ILE A 112 -2.36 -5.84 9.70
CA ILE A 112 -2.52 -6.45 8.37
C ILE A 112 -2.59 -7.98 8.42
N SER A 113 -2.26 -8.59 9.57
CA SER A 113 -2.39 -10.03 9.77
C SER A 113 -3.84 -10.50 9.55
N GLY A 114 -3.99 -11.52 8.72
CA GLY A 114 -5.29 -12.09 8.35
C GLY A 114 -6.13 -11.25 7.39
N ILE A 115 -5.60 -10.13 6.86
CA ILE A 115 -6.27 -9.29 5.85
C ILE A 115 -5.39 -8.91 4.66
N ALA A 116 -4.20 -9.50 4.55
CA ALA A 116 -3.28 -9.33 3.44
C ALA A 116 -2.76 -10.70 3.00
N ASP A 117 -2.85 -11.01 1.71
CA ASP A 117 -2.36 -12.26 1.13
C ASP A 117 -0.85 -12.21 0.85
N SER A 118 -0.30 -11.01 0.68
CA SER A 118 1.13 -10.78 0.51
C SER A 118 1.55 -9.36 0.91
N VAL A 119 2.85 -9.17 1.12
CA VAL A 119 3.45 -7.87 1.40
C VAL A 119 4.65 -7.60 0.49
N LEU A 120 4.67 -6.41 -0.11
CA LEU A 120 5.83 -5.88 -0.83
C LEU A 120 6.52 -4.82 0.04
N ILE A 121 7.84 -4.88 0.13
CA ILE A 121 8.65 -3.98 0.94
C ILE A 121 9.70 -3.31 0.05
N ASP A 122 9.72 -1.98 0.04
CA ASP A 122 10.73 -1.21 -0.71
C ASP A 122 11.23 0.02 0.04
N ARG A 123 12.46 0.45 -0.25
CA ARG A 123 13.06 1.70 0.25
C ARG A 123 12.75 2.87 -0.68
N MET A 124 12.92 4.09 -0.19
CA MET A 124 12.83 5.26 -1.07
C MET A 124 14.12 5.36 -1.90
N ASN A 125 13.99 5.36 -3.23
CA ASN A 125 15.13 5.44 -4.16
C ASN A 125 15.33 6.83 -4.77
N TYR A 126 14.70 7.87 -4.19
CA TYR A 126 14.77 9.25 -4.69
C TYR A 126 15.23 10.21 -3.61
N HIS A 127 16.38 10.86 -3.84
CA HIS A 127 16.95 11.84 -2.90
C HIS A 127 16.23 13.21 -2.88
N TYR A 128 15.28 13.43 -3.80
CA TYR A 128 14.51 14.67 -3.86
C TYR A 128 13.71 14.94 -2.57
N ALA A 129 13.31 13.89 -1.84
CA ALA A 129 12.53 14.02 -0.61
C ALA A 129 13.37 14.03 0.68
N ASP A 130 14.71 13.96 0.59
CA ASP A 130 15.60 13.89 1.77
C ASP A 130 15.45 15.11 2.69
N TRP A 131 15.03 16.26 2.16
CA TRP A 131 14.75 17.45 2.95
C TRP A 131 13.63 17.23 3.98
N VAL A 132 12.65 16.36 3.69
CA VAL A 132 11.56 16.04 4.62
C VAL A 132 12.14 15.34 5.85
N TYR A 133 13.07 14.42 5.65
CA TYR A 133 13.74 13.71 6.74
C TYR A 133 14.53 14.69 7.60
N ARG A 134 15.38 15.54 6.99
CA ARG A 134 16.17 16.56 7.70
C ARG A 134 15.31 17.54 8.49
N LYS A 135 14.24 18.05 7.87
CA LYS A 135 13.34 19.02 8.50
C LYS A 135 12.69 18.47 9.78
N HIS A 136 12.49 17.15 9.85
CA HIS A 136 11.79 16.49 10.95
C HIS A 136 12.71 15.66 11.85
N GLY A 137 14.04 15.79 11.74
CA GLY A 137 15.00 15.07 12.58
C GLY A 137 15.03 13.56 12.34
N LEU A 138 14.70 13.13 11.11
CA LEU A 138 14.60 11.73 10.69
C LEU A 138 15.79 11.27 9.84
N GLU A 139 16.93 11.94 9.89
CA GLU A 139 18.11 11.63 9.08
C GLU A 139 18.64 10.22 9.29
N TYR A 140 18.40 9.64 10.48
CA TYR A 140 18.73 8.23 10.74
C TYR A 140 17.98 7.28 9.78
N ALA A 141 16.77 7.66 9.34
CA ALA A 141 15.93 6.88 8.44
C ALA A 141 16.25 7.10 6.94
N LEU A 142 17.32 7.85 6.64
CA LEU A 142 17.92 7.91 5.30
C LEU A 142 19.09 6.93 5.13
N LYS A 143 19.62 6.39 6.22
CA LYS A 143 20.84 5.58 6.18
C LYS A 143 20.54 4.14 5.77
N ASP A 144 21.48 3.50 5.10
CA ASP A 144 21.32 2.10 4.67
C ASP A 144 21.12 1.16 5.86
N GLU A 145 21.74 1.44 7.02
CA GLU A 145 21.56 0.64 8.22
C GLU A 145 20.09 0.59 8.69
N PHE A 146 19.34 1.68 8.53
CA PHE A 146 17.91 1.71 8.85
C PHE A 146 17.13 0.74 7.95
N PHE A 147 17.39 0.78 6.64
CA PHE A 147 16.71 -0.09 5.69
C PHE A 147 17.10 -1.56 5.86
N THR A 148 18.38 -1.87 6.08
CA THR A 148 18.85 -3.24 6.36
C THR A 148 18.23 -3.79 7.64
N GLN A 149 18.19 -2.99 8.71
CA GLN A 149 17.57 -3.38 9.97
C GLN A 149 16.06 -3.62 9.79
N LYS A 150 15.35 -2.67 9.18
CA LYS A 150 13.89 -2.76 9.00
C LYS A 150 13.48 -3.88 8.06
N LYS A 151 14.24 -4.14 6.98
CA LYS A 151 14.04 -5.31 6.12
C LYS A 151 14.05 -6.60 6.95
N ARG A 152 15.09 -6.80 7.77
CA ARG A 152 15.20 -7.99 8.62
C ARG A 152 14.06 -8.11 9.64
N GLU A 153 13.71 -7.01 10.30
CA GLU A 153 12.63 -6.98 11.28
C GLU A 153 11.27 -7.32 10.65
N LEU A 154 10.92 -6.65 9.54
CA LEU A 154 9.66 -6.83 8.84
C LEU A 154 9.54 -8.23 8.25
N THR A 155 10.56 -8.71 7.52
CA THR A 155 10.55 -10.05 6.92
C THR A 155 10.35 -11.13 7.99
N LYS A 156 11.08 -11.06 9.11
CA LYS A 156 10.93 -12.04 10.21
C LYS A 156 9.54 -11.97 10.86
N ALA A 157 8.99 -10.77 11.03
CA ALA A 157 7.67 -10.59 11.63
C ALA A 157 6.54 -11.10 10.69
N LEU A 158 6.66 -10.85 9.39
CA LEU A 158 5.72 -11.34 8.37
C LEU A 158 5.76 -12.85 8.21
N GLU A 159 6.97 -13.44 8.23
CA GLU A 159 7.15 -14.90 8.24
C GLU A 159 6.46 -15.52 9.46
N LYS A 160 6.66 -14.95 10.66
CA LYS A 160 5.97 -15.41 11.87
C LYS A 160 4.45 -15.26 11.80
N ALA A 161 3.96 -14.25 11.09
CA ALA A 161 2.53 -14.02 10.85
C ALA A 161 1.96 -14.89 9.72
N GLY A 162 2.79 -15.70 9.03
CA GLY A 162 2.38 -16.55 7.92
C GLY A 162 2.06 -15.77 6.64
N ILE A 163 2.57 -14.55 6.49
CA ILE A 163 2.28 -13.67 5.34
C ILE A 163 3.49 -13.68 4.40
N PRO A 164 3.34 -14.16 3.15
CA PRO A 164 4.40 -14.08 2.14
C PRO A 164 4.85 -12.63 1.94
N CYS A 165 6.16 -12.41 1.94
CA CYS A 165 6.72 -11.07 1.70
C CYS A 165 7.86 -11.09 0.69
N GLU A 166 7.95 -10.03 -0.11
CA GLU A 166 9.05 -9.78 -1.03
C GLU A 166 9.66 -8.42 -0.73
N ALA A 167 10.97 -8.38 -0.53
CA ALA A 167 11.74 -7.15 -0.33
C ALA A 167 12.59 -6.88 -1.57
N VAL A 168 12.38 -5.74 -2.23
CA VAL A 168 12.91 -5.46 -3.58
C VAL A 168 14.17 -4.58 -3.60
N PHE A 169 14.86 -4.45 -2.47
CA PHE A 169 16.14 -3.76 -2.30
C PHE A 169 17.10 -4.51 -1.37
#